data_AF-A0A258IHI9-F1
#
_entry.id   AF-A0A258IHI9-F1
#
_cell.length_a   1.000
_cell.length_b   1.000
_cell.length_c   1.000
_cell.angle_alpha   90.00
_cell.angle_beta   90.00
_cell.angle_gamma   90.00
#
_symmetry.space_group_name_H-M   'P 1'
#
loop_
_entity.id
_entity.type
_entity.pdbx_description
1 polymer ?
#
loop_
_entity_poly.entity_id
_entity_poly.type
_entity_poly.pdbx_seq_one_letter_code
_entity_poly.pdbx_strand_id
1 'polypeptide(L)' 'QEFVRSRSTVPFVADDIMETFDDFRAEEAFRLFAEMAQAGQVIYLTHHLHLCEIVKKICPSVRLHRVDEPVPDSAQE' A
#
# COMPACT_ATOMS: atom_id res chain seq x y z
N GLN A 1 -27.60 1.91 15.79
CA GLN A 1 -27.10 0.62 15.26
C GLN A 1 -27.05 0.55 13.72
N GLU A 2 -27.43 1.61 12.99
CA GLU A 2 -27.38 1.70 11.51
C GLU A 2 -25.96 1.79 10.92
N PHE A 3 -24.99 2.34 11.67
CA PHE A 3 -23.65 2.72 11.18
C PHE A 3 -22.73 1.56 10.76
N VAL A 4 -23.07 0.32 11.12
CA VAL A 4 -22.18 -0.85 11.00
C VAL A 4 -22.60 -1.77 9.84
N ARG A 5 -23.84 -1.67 9.34
CA ARG A 5 -24.40 -2.69 8.43
C ARG A 5 -24.15 -2.44 6.95
N SER A 6 -23.68 -1.26 6.54
CA SER A 6 -23.45 -0.91 5.13
C SER A 6 -22.00 -0.51 4.80
N ARG A 7 -21.08 -0.58 5.76
CA ARG A 7 -19.71 -0.09 5.55
C ARG A 7 -18.86 -1.16 4.88
N SER A 8 -18.33 -0.81 3.72
CA SER A 8 -17.22 -1.51 3.08
C SER A 8 -16.08 -1.76 4.07
N THR A 9 -15.35 -2.86 3.90
CA THR A 9 -14.20 -3.23 4.73
C THR A 9 -13.29 -2.01 4.95
N VAL A 10 -13.01 -1.69 6.22
CA VAL A 10 -12.11 -0.58 6.57
C VAL A 10 -10.71 -0.89 6.01
N PRO A 11 -10.03 0.07 5.36
CA PRO A 11 -8.68 -0.17 4.86
C PRO A 11 -7.72 -0.49 6.00
N PHE A 12 -6.80 -1.42 5.75
CA PHE A 12 -5.61 -1.61 6.56
C PHE A 12 -4.57 -0.56 6.17
N VAL A 13 -4.07 0.20 7.14
CA VAL A 13 -3.07 1.25 6.94
C VAL A 13 -1.85 0.95 7.80
N ALA A 14 -0.67 0.90 7.20
CA ALA A 14 0.60 0.67 7.87
C ALA A 14 1.60 1.77 7.50
N ASP A 15 2.26 2.34 8.49
CA ASP A 15 3.16 3.48 8.36
C ASP A 15 4.57 3.10 8.80
N ASP A 16 5.49 3.01 7.84
CA ASP A 16 6.93 2.70 8.02
C ASP A 16 7.28 1.50 8.92
N ILE A 17 6.35 0.56 9.09
CA ILE A 17 6.53 -0.60 9.97
C ILE A 17 7.63 -1.57 9.52
N MET A 18 8.12 -1.44 8.28
CA MET A 18 9.19 -2.29 7.72
C MET A 18 10.58 -1.64 7.82
N GLU A 19 10.78 -0.57 8.59
CA GLU A 19 12.08 0.12 8.74
C GLU A 19 13.23 -0.83 9.12
N THR A 20 12.96 -1.86 9.93
CA THR A 20 13.97 -2.82 10.42
C THR A 20 14.04 -4.12 9.62
N PHE A 21 13.27 -4.22 8.53
CA PHE A 21 13.23 -5.42 7.71
C PHE A 21 14.37 -5.40 6.70
N ASP A 22 14.93 -6.58 6.44
CA ASP A 22 15.74 -6.78 5.23
C ASP A 22 14.82 -7.02 4.02
N ASP A 23 15.40 -7.02 2.83
CA ASP A 23 14.68 -7.18 1.57
C ASP A 23 13.80 -8.43 1.55
N PHE A 24 14.30 -9.55 2.06
CA PHE A 24 13.55 -10.81 2.11
C PHE A 24 12.31 -10.69 3.00
N ARG A 25 12.45 -10.13 4.21
CA ARG A 25 11.31 -9.91 5.10
C ARG A 25 10.31 -8.92 4.53
N ALA A 26 10.77 -7.88 3.84
CA ALA A 26 9.90 -6.91 3.18
C ALA A 26 9.13 -7.55 2.01
N GLU A 27 9.78 -8.40 1.20
CA GLU A 27 9.12 -9.17 0.13
C GLU A 27 7.97 -10.02 0.66
N GLU A 28 8.20 -10.80 1.70
CA GLU A 28 7.18 -11.67 2.29
C GLU A 28 6.03 -10.86 2.91
N ALA A 29 6.34 -9.73 3.55
CA ALA A 29 5.31 -8.83 4.05
C ALA A 29 4.47 -8.22 2.91
N PHE A 30 5.09 -7.86 1.77
CA PHE A 30 4.36 -7.39 0.60
C PHE A 30 3.49 -8.48 -0.05
N ARG A 31 3.90 -9.76 -0.02
CA ARG A 31 3.05 -10.87 -0.47
C ARG A 31 1.78 -10.97 0.37
N LEU A 32 1.92 -10.91 1.69
CA LEU A 32 0.79 -10.92 2.62
C LEU A 32 -0.12 -9.70 2.40
N PHE A 33 0.44 -8.51 2.20
CA PHE A 33 -0.34 -7.32 1.88
C PHE A 33 -1.10 -7.44 0.57
N ALA A 34 -0.50 -8.04 -0.47
CA ALA A 34 -1.17 -8.27 -1.75
C ALA A 34 -2.34 -9.27 -1.63
N GLU A 35 -2.20 -10.30 -0.80
CA GLU A 35 -3.28 -11.24 -0.47
C GLU A 35 -4.40 -10.54 0.31
N MET A 36 -4.06 -9.77 1.33
CA MET A 36 -5.04 -8.98 2.10
C MET A 36 -5.80 -7.98 1.22
N ALA A 37 -5.12 -7.39 0.22
CA ALA A 37 -5.70 -6.47 -0.73
C ALA A 37 -6.73 -7.12 -1.69
N GLN A 38 -6.82 -8.46 -1.73
CA GLN A 38 -7.90 -9.14 -2.49
C GLN A 38 -9.25 -9.07 -1.77
N ALA A 39 -9.26 -8.94 -0.44
CA ALA A 39 -10.47 -8.89 0.38
C ALA A 39 -10.81 -7.48 0.91
N GLY A 40 -9.88 -6.53 0.76
CA GLY A 40 -10.04 -5.17 1.24
C GLY A 40 -8.97 -4.25 0.65
N GLN A 41 -8.77 -3.09 1.27
CA GLN A 41 -7.74 -2.15 0.84
C GLN A 41 -6.55 -2.18 1.81
N VAL A 42 -5.34 -2.21 1.26
CA VAL A 42 -4.09 -2.03 2.00
C VAL A 42 -3.42 -0.74 1.52
N ILE A 43 -3.06 0.13 2.46
CA ILE A 43 -2.29 1.35 2.24
C ILE A 43 -1.02 1.24 3.07
N TYR A 44 0.13 1.21 2.40
CA TYR A 44 1.43 1.23 3.06
C TYR A 44 2.12 2.55 2.75
N LEU A 45 2.49 3.27 3.80
CA LEU A 45 3.20 4.54 3.71
C LEU A 45 4.65 4.29 4.09
N THR A 46 5.56 4.80 3.26
CA THR A 46 6.97 4.72 3.56
C THR A 46 7.78 5.84 2.95
N HIS A 47 8.84 6.23 3.65
CA HIS A 47 9.88 7.08 3.09
C HIS A 47 11.03 6.28 2.44
N HIS A 48 11.04 4.95 2.56
CA HIS A 48 12.08 4.08 2.00
C HIS A 48 11.80 3.76 0.53
N LEU A 49 12.40 4.53 -0.39
CA LEU A 49 12.22 4.35 -1.85
C LEU A 49 12.57 2.95 -2.36
N HIS A 50 13.53 2.26 -1.73
CA HIS A 50 13.90 0.90 -2.12
C HIS A 50 12.73 -0.10 -1.96
N LEU A 51 11.87 0.09 -0.96
CA LEU A 51 10.68 -0.76 -0.77
C LEU A 51 9.69 -0.63 -1.94
N CYS A 52 9.65 0.52 -2.61
CA CYS A 52 8.84 0.70 -3.83
C CYS A 52 9.31 -0.21 -4.99
N GLU A 53 10.61 -0.44 -5.11
CA GLU A 53 11.16 -1.34 -6.14
C GLU A 53 10.91 -2.81 -5.80
N ILE A 54 10.92 -3.17 -4.51
CA ILE A 54 10.54 -4.51 -4.04
C ILE A 54 9.06 -4.77 -4.34
N VAL A 55 8.15 -3.89 -3.90
CA VAL A 55 6.71 -4.13 -4.05
C VAL A 55 6.28 -4.20 -5.51
N LYS A 56 6.90 -3.45 -6.42
CA LYS A 56 6.65 -3.56 -7.87
C LYS A 56 6.90 -4.97 -8.42
N LYS A 57 7.91 -5.67 -7.89
CA LYS A 57 8.21 -7.06 -8.31
C LYS A 57 7.20 -8.04 -7.74
N ILE A 58 6.75 -7.82 -6.50
CA ILE A 58 5.83 -8.70 -5.78
C ILE A 58 4.38 -8.52 -6.24
N CYS A 59 3.94 -7.28 -6.42
CA CYS A 59 2.61 -6.89 -6.83
C CYS A 59 2.70 -5.90 -8.01
N PRO A 60 2.81 -6.38 -9.26
CA PRO A 60 2.94 -5.51 -10.43
C PRO A 60 1.77 -4.55 -10.65
N SER A 61 0.61 -4.82 -10.05
CA SER A 61 -0.59 -3.97 -10.11
C SER A 61 -0.64 -2.90 -9.01
N VAL A 62 0.40 -2.80 -8.15
CA VAL A 62 0.47 -1.82 -7.08
C VAL A 62 0.41 -0.39 -7.62
N ARG A 63 -0.33 0.48 -6.94
CA ARG A 63 -0.33 1.92 -7.21
C ARG A 63 0.66 2.59 -6.28
N LEU A 64 1.64 3.29 -6.85
CA LEU A 64 2.59 4.11 -6.10
C LEU A 64 2.17 5.58 -6.20
N HIS A 65 2.04 6.21 -5.04
CA HIS A 65 1.76 7.63 -4.91
C HIS A 65 2.99 8.31 -4.31
N ARG A 66 3.56 9.29 -5.01
CA ARG A 66 4.64 10.13 -4.49
C ARG A 66 4.01 11.41 -3.93
N VAL A 67 4.30 11.72 -2.68
CA VAL A 67 3.69 12.88 -2.00
C VAL A 67 4.28 14.20 -2.49
N ASP A 68 5.54 14.19 -2.97
CA ASP A 68 6.24 15.39 -3.41
C ASP A 68 6.11 15.68 -4.92
N GLU A 69 5.39 14.84 -5.67
CA GLU A 69 5.23 15.01 -7.11
C GLU A 69 3.97 15.85 -7.39
N PRO A 70 4.08 16.96 -8.16
CA PRO A 70 2.91 17.75 -8.49
C PRO A 70 1.88 16.90 -9.23
N VAL A 71 0.61 17.01 -8.85
CA VAL A 71 -0.50 16.31 -9.53
C VAL A 71 -0.46 16.69 -11.01
N PRO A 72 -0.32 15.73 -11.95
CA PRO A 72 -0.36 16.05 -13.36
C PRO A 72 -1.74 16.63 -13.72
N ASP A 73 -1.75 17.70 -14.53
CA ASP A 73 -2.97 18.45 -14.92
C ASP A 73 -4.12 17.55 -15.42
N SER A 74 -3.82 16.36 -15.94
CA SER A 74 -4.79 15.38 -16.42
C SER A 74 -5.62 14.68 -15.34
N ALA A 75 -5.33 14.88 -14.04
CA ALA A 75 -6.10 14.30 -12.93
C ALA A 75 -7.07 15.32 -12.28
N GLN A 76 -7.22 16.50 -12.89
CA GLN A 76 -8.20 17.52 -12.52
C GLN A 76 -9.47 17.41 -13.40
N GLU A 77 -10.06 16.22 -13.53
CA GLU A 77 -11.41 16.04 -14.10
C GLU A 77 -12.26 15.10 -13.24
#